data_AF-A0A813IYZ0-F1
#
_entry.id   AF-A0A813IYZ0-F1
#
_cell.length_a   1.000
_cell.length_b   1.000
_cell.length_c   1.000
_cell.angle_alpha   90.00
_cell.angle_beta   90.00
_cell.angle_gamma   90.00
#
_symmetry.space_group_name_H-M   'P 1'
#
loop_
_entity.id
_entity.type
_entity.pdbx_description
1 polymer ?
#
loop_
_entity_poly.entity_id
_entity_poly.type
_entity_poly.pdbx_seq_one_letter_code
_entity_poly.pdbx_strand_id
1 'polypeptide(L)'
;VNYGGRVTDDKDVRLIGAFLKRYFNEGVLTDGYKFSPLDAYQCPDEGSLEEVREYIRGLPVDEDPQVFGLHSNAQITAQTEVANRYMEIILSVQPRISSSGGGGKRPEEVVAEMAQAFLERVPPLLSRKDAHPETYKKTPDGGIVSLGVFHSQELDRFNDLIVRVSSTLKTLGDAIKGFVVMSFNLEEMYNAFLVQKLPPIWGEPVSYPCLKPLNSWMTDFEARVAFMTKWLKEGTPASFWVSCFFFPQGFMTCAKQVHARTTKIPIDALSFFTEPTDCTDVQQAVAP
;
A
#
# COMPACT_ATOMS: atom_id res chain seq x y z
N VAL A 1 -27.97 -11.44 -11.59
CA VAL A 1 -28.52 -12.05 -10.36
C VAL A 1 -27.76 -13.31 -9.96
N ASN A 2 -27.48 -14.26 -10.86
CA ASN A 2 -26.84 -15.55 -10.48
C ASN A 2 -25.37 -15.45 -10.01
N TYR A 3 -24.52 -14.60 -10.60
CA TYR A 3 -23.08 -14.55 -10.29
C TYR A 3 -22.62 -13.34 -9.48
N GLY A 4 -23.48 -12.33 -9.29
CA GLY A 4 -23.13 -11.07 -8.61
C GLY A 4 -23.66 -10.94 -7.17
N GLY A 5 -24.57 -11.80 -6.73
CA GLY A 5 -25.26 -11.64 -5.43
C GLY A 5 -24.36 -11.81 -4.18
N ARG A 6 -23.14 -12.35 -4.34
CA ARG A 6 -22.13 -12.48 -3.27
C ARG A 6 -21.00 -11.46 -3.39
N VAL A 7 -21.00 -10.64 -4.44
CA VAL A 7 -19.97 -9.65 -4.72
C VAL A 7 -20.46 -8.30 -4.24
N THR A 8 -19.69 -7.69 -3.34
CA THR A 8 -20.05 -6.42 -2.70
C THR A 8 -19.35 -5.21 -3.33
N ASP A 9 -18.26 -5.43 -4.07
CA ASP A 9 -17.52 -4.35 -4.73
C ASP A 9 -18.07 -4.09 -6.14
N ASP A 10 -18.38 -2.82 -6.43
CA ASP A 10 -18.98 -2.41 -7.72
C ASP A 10 -18.05 -2.67 -8.92
N LYS A 11 -16.72 -2.60 -8.71
CA LYS A 11 -15.75 -2.87 -9.79
C LYS A 11 -15.66 -4.36 -10.07
N ASP A 12 -15.75 -5.20 -9.05
CA ASP A 12 -15.82 -6.66 -9.23
C ASP A 12 -17.13 -7.05 -9.94
N VAL A 13 -18.26 -6.43 -9.62
CA VAL A 13 -19.52 -6.62 -10.36
C VAL A 13 -19.36 -6.21 -11.83
N ARG A 14 -18.72 -5.07 -12.09
CA ARG A 14 -18.41 -4.61 -13.46
C ARG A 14 -17.49 -5.59 -14.19
N LEU A 15 -16.47 -6.12 -13.51
CA LEU A 15 -15.52 -7.09 -14.05
C LEU A 15 -16.22 -8.40 -14.44
N ILE A 16 -17.08 -8.93 -13.57
CA ILE A 16 -17.90 -10.10 -13.88
C ILE A 16 -18.80 -9.84 -15.08
N GLY A 17 -19.41 -8.65 -15.15
CA GLY A 17 -20.19 -8.24 -16.32
C GLY A 17 -19.38 -8.21 -17.61
N ALA A 18 -18.12 -7.75 -17.56
CA ALA A 18 -17.21 -7.77 -18.70
C ALA A 18 -16.82 -9.20 -19.11
N PHE A 19 -16.53 -10.09 -18.14
CA PHE A 19 -16.29 -11.51 -18.41
C PHE A 19 -17.50 -12.17 -19.06
N LEU A 20 -18.70 -11.99 -18.51
CA LEU A 20 -19.91 -12.58 -19.08
C LEU A 20 -20.15 -12.13 -20.52
N LYS A 21 -19.92 -10.86 -20.86
CA LYS A 21 -20.04 -10.38 -22.25
C LYS A 21 -19.05 -11.06 -23.21
N ARG A 22 -17.88 -11.48 -22.71
CA ARG A 22 -16.87 -12.20 -23.52
C ARG A 22 -17.28 -13.64 -23.84
N TYR A 23 -18.00 -14.31 -22.94
CA TYR A 23 -18.44 -15.69 -23.09
C TYR A 23 -19.89 -15.85 -23.58
N PHE A 24 -20.73 -14.83 -23.37
CA PHE A 24 -22.12 -14.80 -23.81
C PHE A 24 -22.31 -13.66 -24.82
N ASN A 25 -21.98 -13.94 -26.07
CA ASN A 25 -22.26 -13.08 -27.22
C ASN A 25 -22.54 -13.93 -28.47
N GLU A 26 -23.17 -13.32 -29.47
CA GLU A 26 -23.52 -14.01 -30.73
C GLU A 26 -22.28 -14.50 -31.51
N GLY A 27 -21.12 -13.86 -31.32
CA GLY A 27 -19.86 -14.29 -31.93
C GLY A 27 -19.39 -15.66 -31.45
N VAL A 28 -19.78 -16.10 -30.26
CA VAL A 28 -19.46 -17.45 -29.77
C VAL A 28 -20.12 -18.55 -30.61
N LEU A 29 -21.22 -18.23 -31.30
CA LEU A 29 -21.90 -19.15 -32.22
C LEU A 29 -21.21 -19.26 -33.58
N THR A 30 -20.15 -18.48 -33.81
CA THR A 30 -19.36 -18.57 -35.05
C THR A 30 -18.16 -19.49 -34.86
N ASP A 31 -17.95 -20.38 -35.82
CA ASP A 31 -16.84 -21.33 -35.81
C ASP A 31 -15.50 -20.59 -35.71
N GLY A 32 -14.63 -21.06 -34.82
CA GLY A 32 -13.32 -20.47 -34.59
C GLY A 32 -13.32 -19.22 -33.69
N TYR A 33 -14.41 -18.93 -32.96
CA TYR A 33 -14.39 -17.90 -31.93
C TYR A 33 -13.34 -18.20 -30.85
N LYS A 34 -12.44 -17.24 -30.59
CA LYS A 34 -11.35 -17.38 -29.62
C LYS A 34 -11.70 -16.74 -28.28
N PHE A 35 -11.59 -17.50 -27.21
CA PHE A 35 -11.80 -16.99 -25.85
C PHE A 35 -10.58 -16.27 -25.29
N SER A 36 -9.40 -16.47 -25.86
CA SER A 36 -8.12 -15.86 -25.46
C SER A 36 -7.40 -15.31 -26.70
N PRO A 37 -6.43 -14.38 -26.57
CA PRO A 37 -5.50 -14.09 -27.66
C PRO A 37 -4.72 -15.31 -28.16
N LEU A 38 -4.70 -16.39 -27.37
CA LEU A 38 -4.02 -17.65 -27.68
C LEU A 38 -4.87 -18.55 -28.59
N ASP A 39 -4.23 -19.13 -29.60
CA ASP A 39 -4.88 -19.99 -30.60
C ASP A 39 -5.44 -21.29 -30.02
N ALA A 40 -4.88 -21.77 -28.90
CA ALA A 40 -5.31 -23.01 -28.26
C ALA A 40 -6.69 -22.93 -27.61
N TYR A 41 -7.18 -21.73 -27.28
CA TYR A 41 -8.40 -21.53 -26.49
C TYR A 41 -9.52 -20.96 -27.36
N GLN A 42 -10.15 -21.85 -28.13
CA GLN A 42 -11.27 -21.57 -29.03
C GLN A 42 -12.55 -22.31 -28.59
N CYS A 43 -13.70 -21.88 -29.12
CA CYS A 43 -14.95 -22.63 -28.99
C CYS A 43 -14.82 -23.94 -29.78
N PRO A 44 -14.97 -25.12 -29.14
CA PRO A 44 -15.04 -26.37 -29.89
C PRO A 44 -16.31 -26.37 -30.76
N ASP A 45 -16.22 -27.02 -31.92
CA ASP A 45 -17.35 -27.20 -32.84
C ASP A 45 -18.48 -28.00 -32.16
N GLU A 46 -19.70 -27.91 -32.71
CA GLU A 46 -20.82 -28.72 -32.24
C GLU A 46 -20.50 -30.22 -32.36
N GLY A 47 -20.50 -30.91 -31.23
CA GLY A 47 -20.03 -32.29 -31.16
C GLY A 47 -20.54 -33.07 -29.96
N SER A 48 -20.10 -34.32 -29.83
CA SER A 48 -20.44 -35.16 -28.69
C SER A 48 -19.70 -34.73 -27.41
N LEU A 49 -20.21 -35.10 -26.24
CA LEU A 49 -19.54 -34.81 -24.95
C LEU A 49 -18.09 -35.35 -24.91
N GLU A 50 -17.85 -36.48 -25.57
CA GLU A 50 -16.53 -37.10 -25.60
C GLU A 50 -15.54 -36.30 -26.46
N GLU A 51 -15.98 -35.71 -27.57
CA GLU A 51 -15.16 -34.81 -28.40
C GLU A 51 -14.75 -33.56 -27.64
N VAL A 52 -15.68 -32.95 -26.88
CA VAL A 52 -15.37 -31.79 -26.02
C VAL A 52 -14.37 -32.16 -24.92
N ARG A 53 -14.50 -33.37 -24.35
CA ARG A 53 -13.54 -33.88 -23.36
C ARG A 53 -12.16 -34.11 -23.95
N GLU A 54 -12.08 -34.64 -25.16
CA GLU A 54 -10.81 -34.84 -25.86
C GLU A 54 -10.14 -33.50 -26.18
N TYR A 55 -10.90 -32.51 -26.62
CA TYR A 55 -10.43 -31.13 -26.79
C TYR A 55 -9.84 -30.56 -25.49
N ILE A 56 -10.57 -30.65 -24.37
CA ILE A 56 -10.09 -30.16 -23.06
C ILE A 56 -8.80 -30.88 -22.63
N ARG A 57 -8.67 -32.18 -22.90
CA ARG A 57 -7.43 -32.95 -22.60
C ARG A 57 -6.24 -32.54 -23.48
N GLY A 58 -6.50 -31.99 -24.67
CA GLY A 58 -5.47 -31.47 -25.56
C GLY A 58 -4.92 -30.09 -25.18
N LEU A 59 -5.57 -29.40 -24.21
CA LEU A 59 -5.10 -28.11 -23.74
C LEU A 59 -3.81 -28.23 -22.92
N PRO A 60 -2.96 -27.19 -22.92
CA PRO A 60 -1.77 -27.15 -22.08
C PRO A 60 -2.12 -27.31 -20.59
N VAL A 61 -1.30 -28.06 -19.86
CA VAL A 61 -1.42 -28.22 -18.40
C VAL A 61 -1.05 -26.92 -17.67
N ASP A 62 -0.05 -26.20 -18.19
CA ASP A 62 0.33 -24.89 -17.70
C ASP A 62 -0.41 -23.80 -18.48
N GLU A 63 -1.29 -23.09 -17.79
CA GLU A 63 -2.14 -22.05 -18.36
C GLU A 63 -1.44 -20.69 -18.33
N ASP A 64 -1.42 -19.99 -19.46
CA ASP A 64 -0.90 -18.62 -19.52
C ASP A 64 -1.90 -17.64 -18.87
N PRO A 65 -1.44 -16.63 -18.10
CA PRO A 65 -2.33 -15.63 -17.49
C PRO A 65 -3.32 -14.95 -18.44
N GLN A 66 -2.97 -14.86 -19.73
CA GLN A 66 -3.83 -14.26 -20.75
C GLN A 66 -5.14 -15.02 -20.97
N VAL A 67 -5.18 -16.32 -20.65
CA VAL A 67 -6.42 -17.12 -20.66
C VAL A 67 -7.46 -16.53 -19.70
N PHE A 68 -7.01 -15.96 -18.60
CA PHE A 68 -7.84 -15.27 -17.60
C PHE A 68 -8.04 -13.78 -17.90
N GLY A 69 -7.54 -13.29 -19.04
CA GLY A 69 -7.53 -11.86 -19.37
C GLY A 69 -6.52 -11.05 -18.56
N LEU A 70 -5.53 -11.70 -17.95
CA LEU A 70 -4.46 -11.05 -17.19
C LEU A 70 -3.22 -10.83 -18.06
N HIS A 71 -2.40 -9.86 -17.67
CA HIS A 71 -1.09 -9.66 -18.29
C HIS A 71 -0.12 -10.77 -17.86
N SER A 72 0.86 -11.11 -18.69
CA SER A 72 1.87 -12.16 -18.39
C SER A 72 2.62 -11.94 -17.07
N ASN A 73 2.82 -10.69 -16.67
CA ASN A 73 3.39 -10.31 -15.37
C ASN A 73 2.64 -10.88 -14.15
N ALA A 74 1.36 -11.25 -14.27
CA ALA A 74 0.61 -11.85 -13.17
C ALA A 74 1.25 -13.18 -12.69
N GLN A 75 1.82 -13.96 -13.62
CA GLN A 75 2.54 -15.18 -13.28
C GLN A 75 3.80 -14.88 -12.46
N ILE A 76 4.54 -13.83 -12.83
CA ILE A 76 5.72 -13.38 -12.09
C ILE A 76 5.34 -12.98 -10.66
N THR A 77 4.24 -12.23 -10.49
CA THR A 77 3.74 -11.83 -9.17
C THR A 77 3.37 -13.04 -8.32
N ALA A 78 2.63 -14.00 -8.87
CA ALA A 78 2.23 -15.22 -8.16
C ALA A 78 3.44 -16.06 -7.76
N GLN A 79 4.39 -16.29 -8.67
CA GLN A 79 5.62 -17.03 -8.38
C GLN A 79 6.49 -16.33 -7.32
N THR A 80 6.55 -14.99 -7.37
CA THR A 80 7.27 -14.20 -6.37
C THR A 80 6.63 -14.35 -4.99
N GLU A 81 5.30 -14.34 -4.89
CA GLU A 81 4.59 -14.55 -3.62
C GLU A 81 4.87 -15.95 -3.04
N VAL A 82 4.78 -16.99 -3.89
CA VAL A 82 5.08 -18.37 -3.51
C VAL A 82 6.53 -18.52 -3.04
N ALA A 83 7.48 -17.94 -3.78
CA ALA A 83 8.90 -17.95 -3.40
C ALA A 83 9.14 -17.25 -2.06
N ASN A 84 8.53 -16.08 -1.83
CA ASN A 84 8.59 -15.38 -0.55
C ASN A 84 8.04 -16.24 0.58
N ARG A 85 6.90 -16.92 0.37
CA ARG A 85 6.31 -17.82 1.36
C ARG A 85 7.22 -19.00 1.69
N TYR A 86 7.88 -19.61 0.71
CA TYR A 86 8.89 -20.64 0.96
C TYR A 86 10.05 -20.09 1.78
N MET A 87 10.55 -18.91 1.44
CA MET A 87 11.66 -18.29 2.14
C MET A 87 11.32 -18.00 3.60
N GLU A 88 10.09 -17.53 3.87
CA GLU A 88 9.58 -17.33 5.23
C GLU A 88 9.54 -18.63 6.03
N ILE A 89 9.07 -19.73 5.42
CA ILE A 89 9.06 -21.05 6.08
C ILE A 89 10.49 -21.50 6.39
N ILE A 90 11.43 -21.37 5.44
CA ILE A 90 12.83 -21.75 5.63
C ILE A 90 13.45 -20.95 6.79
N LEU A 91 13.24 -19.63 6.82
CA LEU A 91 13.72 -18.77 7.91
C LEU A 91 13.09 -19.13 9.25
N SER A 92 11.83 -19.57 9.27
CA SER A 92 11.15 -19.97 10.51
C SER A 92 11.69 -21.27 11.11
N VAL A 93 12.22 -22.17 10.27
CA VAL A 93 12.78 -23.48 10.69
C VAL A 93 14.29 -23.40 10.97
N GLN A 94 14.97 -22.32 10.54
CA GLN A 94 16.40 -22.16 10.73
C GLN A 94 16.77 -22.16 12.24
N PRO A 95 17.68 -23.04 12.71
CA PRO A 95 18.12 -23.04 14.10
C PRO A 95 18.77 -21.70 14.46
N ARG A 96 18.21 -21.02 15.46
CA ARG A 96 18.73 -19.73 15.96
C ARG A 96 19.95 -19.86 16.88
N ILE A 97 20.46 -21.09 17.04
CA ILE A 97 21.63 -21.35 17.86
C ILE A 97 22.85 -20.90 17.05
N SER A 98 23.37 -19.72 17.38
CA SER A 98 24.67 -19.26 16.90
C SER A 98 25.73 -20.30 17.28
N SER A 99 26.28 -20.98 16.28
CA SER A 99 27.51 -21.75 16.44
C SER A 99 28.61 -20.80 16.90
N SER A 100 29.17 -21.08 18.07
CA SER A 100 30.15 -20.26 18.80
C SER A 100 31.54 -20.20 18.14
N GLY A 101 31.64 -20.32 16.81
CA GLY A 101 32.91 -20.58 16.12
C GLY A 101 33.21 -19.76 14.86
N GLY A 102 32.37 -18.82 14.43
CA GLY A 102 32.63 -18.01 13.24
C GLY A 102 32.60 -16.52 13.56
N GLY A 103 33.60 -15.75 13.11
CA GLY A 103 33.75 -14.30 13.34
C GLY A 103 32.71 -13.40 12.66
N GLY A 104 31.46 -13.87 12.49
CA GLY A 104 30.32 -13.05 12.10
C GLY A 104 29.71 -12.33 13.31
N LYS A 105 29.13 -11.15 13.09
CA LYS A 105 28.40 -10.41 14.13
C LYS A 105 27.27 -11.27 14.68
N ARG A 106 27.05 -11.18 16.00
CA ARG A 106 25.93 -11.88 16.64
C ARG A 106 24.60 -11.29 16.17
N PRO A 107 23.51 -12.07 16.06
CA PRO A 107 22.19 -11.54 15.72
C PRO A 107 21.78 -10.36 16.60
N GLU A 108 22.14 -10.40 17.89
CA GLU A 108 21.89 -9.33 18.85
C GLU A 108 22.63 -8.04 18.50
N GLU A 109 23.88 -8.14 18.04
CA GLU A 109 24.69 -6.99 17.62
C GLU A 109 24.12 -6.36 16.35
N VAL A 110 23.68 -7.18 15.38
CA VAL A 110 23.06 -6.70 14.14
C VAL A 110 21.76 -5.95 14.41
N VAL A 111 20.89 -6.49 15.27
CA VAL A 111 19.62 -5.82 15.62
C VAL A 111 19.88 -4.55 16.43
N ALA A 112 20.85 -4.55 17.34
CA ALA A 112 21.20 -3.36 18.11
C ALA A 112 21.76 -2.22 17.24
N GLU A 113 22.66 -2.54 16.31
CA GLU A 113 23.19 -1.57 15.33
C GLU A 113 22.07 -1.00 14.46
N MET A 114 21.16 -1.86 13.98
CA MET A 114 20.02 -1.43 13.16
C MET A 114 19.04 -0.56 13.95
N ALA A 115 18.72 -0.92 15.19
CA ALA A 115 17.85 -0.13 16.05
C ALA A 115 18.44 1.26 16.32
N GLN A 116 19.75 1.33 16.56
CA GLN A 116 20.46 2.60 16.75
C GLN A 116 20.48 3.43 15.47
N ALA A 117 20.78 2.84 14.32
CA ALA A 117 20.77 3.52 13.03
C ALA A 117 19.37 4.06 12.67
N PHE A 118 18.31 3.31 12.96
CA PHE A 118 16.94 3.80 12.77
C PHE A 118 16.60 4.91 13.75
N LEU A 119 17.04 4.82 15.01
CA LEU A 119 16.77 5.84 16.02
C LEU A 119 17.37 7.20 15.62
N GLU A 120 18.57 7.21 15.03
CA GLU A 120 19.22 8.42 14.52
C GLU A 120 18.50 9.03 13.31
N ARG A 121 17.77 8.20 12.56
CA ARG A 121 16.99 8.61 11.39
C ARG A 121 15.56 9.04 11.72
N VAL A 122 15.06 8.79 12.95
CA VAL A 122 13.70 9.18 13.33
C VAL A 122 13.55 10.71 13.25
N PRO A 123 12.60 11.23 12.46
CA PRO A 123 12.34 12.67 12.37
C PRO A 123 11.92 13.27 13.72
N PRO A 124 12.19 14.57 13.95
CA PRO A 124 11.73 15.26 15.15
C PRO A 124 10.20 15.43 15.15
N LEU A 125 9.63 15.61 16.35
CA LEU A 125 8.20 15.90 16.50
C LEU A 125 7.83 17.22 15.81
N LEU A 126 6.68 17.20 15.13
CA LEU A 126 6.15 18.34 14.42
C LEU A 126 5.31 19.20 15.36
N SER A 127 5.61 20.50 15.42
CA SER A 127 4.86 21.45 16.24
C SER A 127 4.02 22.37 15.37
N ARG A 128 2.73 22.50 15.71
CA ARG A 128 1.83 23.46 15.04
C ARG A 128 2.28 24.92 15.22
N LYS A 129 3.21 25.20 16.13
CA LYS A 129 3.80 26.53 16.33
C LYS A 129 4.70 26.96 15.17
N ASP A 130 5.29 25.99 14.47
CA ASP A 130 6.19 26.23 13.34
C ASP A 130 5.44 26.37 12.02
N ALA A 131 4.12 26.51 12.09
CA ALA A 131 3.25 26.53 10.93
C ALA A 131 3.32 27.85 10.18
N HIS A 132 3.34 27.75 8.85
CA HIS A 132 3.16 28.88 7.97
C HIS A 132 1.78 29.54 8.20
N PRO A 133 1.66 30.88 8.12
CA PRO A 133 0.37 31.57 8.29
C PRO A 133 -0.74 31.08 7.35
N GLU A 134 -0.37 30.62 6.16
CA GLU A 134 -1.33 30.10 5.17
C GLU A 134 -1.81 28.67 5.45
N THR A 135 -1.04 27.86 6.22
CA THR A 135 -1.39 26.45 6.50
C THR A 135 -2.65 26.35 7.36
N TYR A 136 -2.78 27.23 8.35
CA TYR A 136 -3.94 27.29 9.26
C TYR A 136 -4.74 28.57 9.10
N LYS A 137 -4.78 29.11 7.88
CA LYS A 137 -5.54 30.32 7.55
C LYS A 137 -6.98 30.18 8.02
N LYS A 138 -7.52 31.26 8.59
CA LYS A 138 -8.92 31.32 8.98
C LYS A 138 -9.77 31.67 7.77
N THR A 139 -10.81 30.90 7.55
CA THR A 139 -11.89 31.16 6.60
C THR A 139 -12.74 32.36 7.06
N PRO A 140 -13.51 33.00 6.16
CA PRO A 140 -14.40 34.12 6.50
C PRO A 140 -15.39 33.81 7.63
N ASP A 141 -15.75 32.53 7.80
CA ASP A 141 -16.65 32.02 8.85
C ASP A 141 -15.94 31.82 10.21
N GLY A 142 -14.67 32.21 10.34
CA GLY A 142 -13.87 32.10 11.57
C GLY A 142 -13.23 30.73 11.83
N GLY A 143 -13.60 29.70 11.07
CA GLY A 143 -13.00 28.36 11.14
C GLY A 143 -11.66 28.26 10.38
N ILE A 144 -10.85 27.24 10.67
CA ILE A 144 -9.62 26.94 9.91
C ILE A 144 -10.01 26.38 8.52
N VAL A 145 -9.21 26.66 7.48
CA VAL A 145 -9.37 26.03 6.15
C VAL A 145 -9.44 24.50 6.30
N SER A 146 -10.37 23.85 5.59
CA SER A 146 -10.62 22.40 5.73
C SER A 146 -9.36 21.55 5.54
N LEU A 147 -8.50 21.91 4.57
CA LEU A 147 -7.20 21.27 4.36
C LEU A 147 -6.22 21.47 5.53
N GLY A 148 -6.28 22.61 6.22
CA GLY A 148 -5.51 22.85 7.45
C GLY A 148 -6.00 21.98 8.61
N VAL A 149 -7.32 21.81 8.76
CA VAL A 149 -7.89 20.88 9.76
C VAL A 149 -7.43 19.45 9.48
N PHE A 150 -7.54 19.00 8.23
CA PHE A 150 -7.03 17.68 7.82
C PHE A 150 -5.54 17.52 8.13
N HIS A 151 -4.71 18.47 7.71
CA HIS A 151 -3.28 18.46 7.98
C HIS A 151 -2.97 18.37 9.47
N SER A 152 -3.72 19.08 10.33
CA SER A 152 -3.52 19.02 11.78
C SER A 152 -3.82 17.65 12.39
N GLN A 153 -4.82 16.94 11.88
CA GLN A 153 -5.18 15.59 12.34
C GLN A 153 -4.14 14.55 11.88
N GLU A 154 -3.67 14.67 10.64
CA GLU A 154 -2.61 13.82 10.11
C GLU A 154 -1.29 14.06 10.86
N LEU A 155 -0.96 15.32 11.17
CA LEU A 155 0.22 15.67 11.94
C LEU A 155 0.22 15.03 13.34
N ASP A 156 -0.92 15.02 14.03
CA ASP A 156 -1.04 14.35 15.33
C ASP A 156 -0.76 12.84 15.20
N ARG A 157 -1.30 12.18 14.17
CA ARG A 157 -1.04 10.75 13.90
C ARG A 157 0.43 10.47 13.61
N PHE A 158 1.09 11.31 12.80
CA PHE A 158 2.52 11.19 12.55
C PHE A 158 3.34 11.39 13.83
N ASN A 159 2.97 12.34 14.70
CA ASN A 159 3.63 12.52 15.98
C ASN A 159 3.47 11.31 16.89
N ASP A 160 2.27 10.72 16.98
CA ASP A 160 2.04 9.49 17.75
C ASP A 160 2.92 8.34 17.23
N LEU A 161 3.04 8.20 15.90
CA LEU A 161 3.91 7.22 15.27
C LEU A 161 5.40 7.49 15.57
N ILE A 162 5.87 8.74 15.47
CA ILE A 162 7.24 9.15 15.80
C ILE A 162 7.56 8.77 17.25
N VAL A 163 6.68 9.11 18.19
CA VAL A 163 6.85 8.77 19.62
C VAL A 163 6.90 7.26 19.81
N ARG A 164 5.99 6.51 19.18
CA ARG A 164 5.95 5.05 19.28
C ARG A 164 7.23 4.41 18.74
N VAL A 165 7.68 4.80 17.56
CA VAL A 165 8.90 4.27 16.92
C VAL A 165 10.12 4.60 17.77
N SER A 166 10.30 5.87 18.16
CA SER A 166 11.44 6.29 18.99
C SER A 166 11.46 5.58 20.34
N SER A 167 10.33 5.47 21.04
CA SER A 167 10.28 4.82 22.35
C SER A 167 10.60 3.33 22.25
N THR A 168 9.97 2.63 21.31
CA THR A 168 10.16 1.17 21.14
C THR A 168 11.56 0.81 20.63
N LEU A 169 12.19 1.64 19.77
CA LEU A 169 13.59 1.48 19.38
C LEU A 169 14.55 1.59 20.58
N LYS A 170 14.36 2.58 21.45
CA LYS A 170 15.16 2.73 22.67
C LYS A 170 14.97 1.54 23.61
N THR A 171 13.72 1.14 23.85
CA THR A 171 13.41 -0.01 24.70
C THR A 171 13.98 -1.32 24.14
N LEU A 172 13.96 -1.53 22.82
CA LEU A 172 14.59 -2.69 22.20
C LEU A 172 16.12 -2.68 22.42
N GLY A 173 16.77 -1.54 22.20
CA GLY A 173 18.21 -1.40 22.45
C GLY A 173 18.60 -1.67 23.91
N ASP A 174 17.80 -1.18 24.85
CA ASP A 174 18.00 -1.42 26.29
C ASP A 174 17.71 -2.87 26.68
N ALA A 175 16.73 -3.51 26.04
CA ALA A 175 16.42 -4.92 26.26
C ALA A 175 17.54 -5.85 25.77
N ILE A 176 18.15 -5.55 24.61
CA ILE A 176 19.30 -6.31 24.08
C ILE A 176 20.52 -6.19 25.02
N LYS A 177 20.72 -5.03 25.64
CA LYS A 177 21.79 -4.79 26.63
C LYS A 177 21.49 -5.39 28.01
N GLY A 178 20.27 -5.89 28.24
CA GLY A 178 19.83 -6.46 29.51
C GLY A 178 19.39 -5.44 30.57
N PHE A 179 19.17 -4.17 30.20
CA PHE A 179 18.64 -3.14 31.10
C PHE A 179 17.12 -3.22 31.26
N VAL A 180 16.41 -3.73 30.25
CA VAL A 180 14.96 -3.92 30.24
C VAL A 180 14.63 -5.39 29.98
N VAL A 181 13.56 -5.90 30.59
CA VAL A 181 13.10 -7.28 30.35
C VAL A 181 12.52 -7.39 28.94
N MET A 182 12.94 -8.41 28.20
CA MET A 182 12.38 -8.74 26.89
C MET A 182 10.90 -9.15 27.04
N SER A 183 10.00 -8.27 26.62
CA SER A 183 8.56 -8.56 26.55
C SER A 183 8.21 -9.25 25.23
N PHE A 184 7.06 -9.90 25.17
CA PHE A 184 6.54 -10.54 23.94
C PHE A 184 6.58 -9.60 22.72
N ASN A 185 6.11 -8.36 22.91
CA ASN A 185 6.12 -7.33 21.85
C ASN A 185 7.53 -6.96 21.37
N LEU A 186 8.52 -6.95 22.27
CA LEU A 186 9.92 -6.66 21.93
C LEU A 186 10.58 -7.86 21.26
N GLU A 187 10.20 -9.07 21.63
CA GLU A 187 10.66 -10.30 20.98
C GLU A 187 10.14 -10.41 19.55
N GLU A 188 8.86 -10.11 19.32
CA GLU A 188 8.29 -10.02 17.97
C GLU A 188 8.98 -8.94 17.14
N MET A 189 9.25 -7.78 17.73
CA MET A 189 10.01 -6.71 17.08
C MET A 189 11.44 -7.15 16.73
N TYR A 190 12.14 -7.81 17.66
CA TYR A 190 13.47 -8.36 17.45
C TYR A 190 13.49 -9.35 16.28
N ASN A 191 12.54 -10.28 16.26
CA ASN A 191 12.39 -11.25 15.18
C ASN A 191 12.08 -10.55 13.84
N ALA A 192 11.22 -9.54 13.83
CA ALA A 192 10.90 -8.76 12.64
C ALA A 192 12.12 -8.03 12.07
N PHE A 193 13.01 -7.51 12.91
CA PHE A 193 14.26 -6.86 12.48
C PHE A 193 15.20 -7.85 11.78
N LEU A 194 15.34 -9.07 12.31
CA LEU A 194 16.16 -10.13 11.71
C LEU A 194 15.69 -10.51 10.31
N VAL A 195 14.37 -10.53 10.08
CA VAL A 195 13.78 -10.90 8.78
C VAL A 195 13.39 -9.70 7.92
N GLN A 196 13.81 -8.48 8.27
CA GLN A 196 13.51 -7.25 7.53
C GLN A 196 12.01 -6.97 7.33
N LYS A 197 11.17 -7.37 8.28
CA LYS A 197 9.73 -7.11 8.29
C LYS A 197 9.39 -5.96 9.23
N LEU A 198 8.26 -5.30 8.95
CA LEU A 198 7.72 -4.29 9.84
C LEU A 198 7.26 -4.93 11.16
N PRO A 199 7.72 -4.47 12.33
CA PRO A 199 7.24 -4.95 13.61
C PRO A 199 5.72 -4.76 13.76
N PRO A 200 4.98 -5.75 14.29
CA PRO A 200 3.53 -5.62 14.50
C PRO A 200 3.13 -4.41 15.36
N ILE A 201 3.97 -4.04 16.33
CA ILE A 201 3.77 -2.86 17.19
C ILE A 201 3.82 -1.52 16.45
N TRP A 202 4.32 -1.50 15.21
CA TRP A 202 4.30 -0.36 14.30
C TRP A 202 3.28 -0.54 13.18
N GLY A 203 2.54 -1.65 13.13
CA GLY A 203 1.49 -1.88 12.13
C GLY A 203 0.21 -1.09 12.42
N GLU A 204 -0.88 -1.50 11.79
CA GLU A 204 -2.20 -0.93 12.05
C GLU A 204 -2.64 -1.17 13.51
N PRO A 205 -3.29 -0.20 14.18
CA PRO A 205 -3.80 1.08 13.66
C PRO A 205 -2.81 2.25 13.80
N VAL A 206 -1.56 2.00 14.22
CA VAL A 206 -0.60 3.04 14.60
C VAL A 206 0.14 3.60 13.38
N SER A 207 0.38 2.78 12.35
CA SER A 207 0.94 3.20 11.07
C SER A 207 -0.06 3.07 9.92
N TYR A 208 0.34 3.55 8.76
CA TYR A 208 -0.37 3.44 7.49
C TYR A 208 -0.15 2.05 6.86
N PRO A 209 -1.09 1.55 6.04
CA PRO A 209 -0.94 0.26 5.37
C PRO A 209 0.33 0.25 4.50
N CYS A 210 1.24 -0.69 4.77
CA CYS A 210 2.51 -0.79 4.04
C CYS A 210 3.00 -2.24 3.97
N LEU A 211 3.37 -2.68 2.77
CA LEU A 211 3.96 -4.00 2.50
C LEU A 211 5.48 -3.91 2.24
N LYS A 212 6.09 -2.73 2.48
CA LYS A 212 7.53 -2.53 2.27
C LYS A 212 8.32 -3.27 3.34
N PRO A 213 9.51 -3.83 2.97
CA PRO A 213 10.48 -4.29 3.96
C PRO A 213 10.89 -3.17 4.92
N LEU A 214 11.38 -3.54 6.11
CA LEU A 214 11.66 -2.62 7.22
C LEU A 214 12.51 -1.40 6.82
N ASN A 215 13.64 -1.62 6.14
CA ASN A 215 14.51 -0.53 5.66
C ASN A 215 13.80 0.43 4.67
N SER A 216 13.03 -0.14 3.75
CA SER A 216 12.25 0.63 2.77
C SER A 216 11.08 1.35 3.44
N TRP A 217 10.49 0.77 4.48
CA TRP A 217 9.47 1.42 5.30
C TRP A 217 10.05 2.62 6.07
N MET A 218 11.25 2.49 6.65
CA MET A 218 11.89 3.60 7.39
C MET A 218 12.16 4.80 6.46
N THR A 219 12.65 4.53 5.25
CA THR A 219 12.89 5.55 4.23
C THR A 219 11.59 6.20 3.75
N ASP A 220 10.52 5.41 3.61
CA ASP A 220 9.19 5.90 3.26
C ASP A 220 8.59 6.75 4.39
N PHE A 221 8.77 6.35 5.65
CA PHE A 221 8.34 7.08 6.84
C PHE A 221 9.01 8.45 6.93
N GLU A 222 10.33 8.51 6.73
CA GLU A 222 11.08 9.77 6.65
C GLU A 222 10.54 10.68 5.54
N ALA A 223 10.32 10.15 4.35
CA ALA A 223 9.79 10.91 3.22
C ALA A 223 8.39 11.48 3.50
N ARG A 224 7.52 10.71 4.16
CA ARG A 224 6.18 11.15 4.55
C ARG A 224 6.21 12.26 5.59
N VAL A 225 7.02 12.09 6.64
CA VAL A 225 7.16 13.14 7.66
C VAL A 225 7.80 14.39 7.05
N ALA A 226 8.75 14.25 6.13
CA ALA A 226 9.33 15.37 5.39
C ALA A 226 8.28 16.10 4.54
N PHE A 227 7.39 15.37 3.85
CA PHE A 227 6.27 15.97 3.11
C PHE A 227 5.33 16.76 4.03
N MET A 228 4.93 16.20 5.17
CA MET A 228 4.10 16.88 6.16
C MET A 228 4.81 18.09 6.78
N THR A 229 6.11 17.98 7.01
CA THR A 229 6.94 19.11 7.50
C THR A 229 7.00 20.24 6.49
N LYS A 230 7.13 19.91 5.19
CA LYS A 230 7.15 20.88 4.11
C LYS A 230 5.81 21.61 4.03
N TRP A 231 4.70 20.88 4.05
CA TRP A 231 3.36 21.49 4.10
C TRP A 231 3.18 22.37 5.34
N LEU A 232 3.63 21.91 6.52
CA LEU A 232 3.58 22.71 7.74
C LEU A 232 4.30 24.06 7.59
N LYS A 233 5.54 24.06 7.10
CA LYS A 233 6.45 25.23 7.08
C LYS A 233 6.28 26.16 5.88
N GLU A 234 5.91 25.62 4.72
CA GLU A 234 5.84 26.38 3.46
C GLU A 234 4.39 26.72 3.06
N GLY A 235 3.39 26.13 3.73
CA GLY A 235 2.00 26.30 3.33
C GLY A 235 1.48 25.16 2.46
N THR A 236 0.23 25.30 2.01
CA THR A 236 -0.47 24.28 1.22
C THR A 236 0.27 24.02 -0.11
N PRO A 237 0.72 22.78 -0.37
CA PRO A 237 1.45 22.47 -1.59
C PRO A 237 0.52 22.48 -2.81
N ALA A 238 1.09 22.72 -3.99
CA ALA A 238 0.35 22.66 -5.26
C ALA A 238 0.00 21.22 -5.67
N SER A 239 0.84 20.25 -5.29
CA SER A 239 0.65 18.83 -5.56
C SER A 239 0.75 18.01 -4.28
N PHE A 240 -0.08 16.99 -4.17
CA PHE A 240 -0.21 16.17 -2.97
C PHE A 240 0.17 14.72 -3.27
N TRP A 241 1.06 14.17 -2.43
CA TRP A 241 1.33 12.73 -2.42
C TRP A 241 0.18 12.03 -1.70
N VAL A 242 -0.91 11.71 -2.41
CA VAL A 242 -2.16 11.21 -1.77
C VAL A 242 -1.95 9.95 -0.94
N SER A 243 -1.07 9.04 -1.38
CA SER A 243 -0.77 7.82 -0.62
C SER A 243 0.10 8.06 0.62
N CYS A 244 0.59 9.29 0.86
CA CYS A 244 1.33 9.69 2.06
C CYS A 244 0.45 9.67 3.31
N PHE A 245 -0.84 9.96 3.16
CA PHE A 245 -1.76 10.15 4.28
C PHE A 245 -2.19 8.86 4.94
N PHE A 246 -2.47 8.91 6.23
CA PHE A 246 -3.17 7.86 6.96
C PHE A 246 -4.62 7.73 6.49
N PHE A 247 -5.28 8.86 6.23
CA PHE A 247 -6.68 8.86 5.79
C PHE A 247 -6.92 9.65 4.49
N PRO A 248 -6.58 9.08 3.31
CA PRO A 248 -6.76 9.75 2.02
C PRO A 248 -8.20 10.16 1.71
N GLN A 249 -9.20 9.43 2.21
CA GLN A 249 -10.62 9.78 2.02
C GLN A 249 -11.00 11.11 2.68
N GLY A 250 -10.42 11.39 3.85
CA GLY A 250 -10.58 12.67 4.55
C GLY A 250 -9.98 13.82 3.77
N PHE A 251 -8.81 13.60 3.15
CA PHE A 251 -8.20 14.57 2.24
C PHE A 251 -9.13 14.89 1.07
N MET A 252 -9.65 13.87 0.38
CA MET A 252 -10.56 14.05 -0.77
C MET A 252 -11.81 14.83 -0.39
N THR A 253 -12.36 14.59 0.81
CA THR A 253 -13.51 15.33 1.33
C THR A 253 -13.14 16.80 1.61
N CYS A 254 -11.99 17.06 2.21
CA CYS A 254 -11.52 18.42 2.47
C CYS A 254 -11.22 19.18 1.19
N ALA A 255 -10.65 18.52 0.18
CA ALA A 255 -10.43 19.10 -1.15
C ALA A 255 -11.76 19.49 -1.82
N LYS A 256 -12.78 18.59 -1.78
CA LYS A 256 -14.13 18.93 -2.24
C LYS A 256 -14.74 20.12 -1.51
N GLN A 257 -14.58 20.20 -0.18
CA GLN A 257 -15.09 21.34 0.61
C GLN A 257 -14.44 22.66 0.22
N VAL A 258 -13.11 22.67 -0.03
CA VAL A 258 -12.40 23.87 -0.47
C VAL A 258 -12.91 24.31 -1.84
N HIS A 259 -13.08 23.38 -2.77
CA HIS A 259 -13.62 23.68 -4.10
C HIS A 259 -15.07 24.19 -4.02
N ALA A 260 -15.94 23.50 -3.28
CA ALA A 260 -17.34 23.88 -3.07
C ALA A 260 -17.50 25.31 -2.52
N ARG A 261 -16.67 25.70 -1.55
CA ARG A 261 -16.67 27.06 -0.98
C ARG A 261 -16.22 28.11 -2.00
N THR A 262 -15.25 27.78 -2.85
CA THR A 262 -14.71 28.69 -3.85
C THR A 262 -15.70 28.90 -5.01
N THR A 263 -16.33 27.82 -5.49
CA THR A 263 -17.29 27.87 -6.61
C THR A 263 -18.73 28.16 -6.17
N LYS A 264 -19.01 28.14 -4.86
CA LYS A 264 -20.36 28.26 -4.26
C LYS A 264 -21.33 27.18 -4.76
N ILE A 265 -20.81 26.01 -5.14
CA ILE A 265 -21.60 24.84 -5.55
C ILE A 265 -21.75 23.92 -4.32
N PRO A 266 -22.94 23.33 -4.07
CA PRO A 266 -23.12 22.34 -3.01
C PRO A 266 -22.15 21.16 -3.15
N ILE A 267 -21.58 20.70 -2.03
CA ILE A 267 -20.59 19.61 -2.03
C ILE A 267 -21.12 18.31 -2.65
N ASP A 268 -22.42 18.03 -2.47
CA ASP A 268 -23.06 16.81 -2.98
C ASP A 268 -23.21 16.79 -4.50
N ALA A 269 -23.16 17.96 -5.15
CA ALA A 269 -23.19 18.08 -6.60
C ALA A 269 -21.80 17.89 -7.24
N LEU A 270 -20.73 17.82 -6.43
CA LEU A 270 -19.36 17.71 -6.93
C LEU A 270 -18.90 16.24 -7.01
N SER A 271 -18.44 15.85 -8.19
CA SER A 271 -17.75 14.59 -8.44
C SER A 271 -16.27 14.84 -8.79
N PHE A 272 -15.42 13.84 -8.55
CA PHE A 272 -14.05 13.88 -9.05
C PHE A 272 -14.03 13.41 -10.50
N PHE A 273 -13.33 14.17 -11.33
CA PHE A 273 -12.94 13.77 -12.68
C PHE A 273 -11.42 13.77 -12.77
N THR A 274 -10.87 12.84 -13.54
CA THR A 274 -9.42 12.70 -13.72
C THR A 274 -9.09 12.86 -15.19
N GLU A 275 -8.17 13.78 -15.49
CA GLU A 275 -7.62 13.97 -16.82
C GLU A 275 -6.14 13.53 -16.82
N PRO A 276 -5.72 12.66 -17.76
CA PRO A 276 -4.31 12.31 -17.89
C PRO A 276 -3.51 13.54 -18.30
N THR A 277 -2.37 13.76 -17.64
CA THR A 277 -1.44 14.86 -17.95
C THR A 277 -0.14 14.31 -18.50
N ASP A 278 0.45 15.01 -19.47
CA ASP A 278 1.79 14.72 -20.00
C ASP A 278 2.90 15.28 -19.09
N CYS A 279 2.54 16.03 -18.05
CA CYS A 279 3.50 16.62 -17.13
C CYS A 279 4.14 15.53 -16.25
N THR A 280 5.45 15.33 -16.44
CA THR A 280 6.24 14.37 -15.65
C THR A 280 6.79 14.99 -14.36
N ASP A 281 6.86 16.32 -14.25
CA ASP A 281 7.37 17.01 -13.06
C ASP A 281 6.23 17.45 -12.14
N VAL A 282 6.17 16.82 -10.96
CA VAL A 282 5.17 17.06 -9.92
C VAL A 282 5.16 18.52 -9.43
N GLN A 283 6.29 19.24 -9.53
CA GLN A 283 6.37 20.64 -9.10
C GLN A 283 5.88 21.64 -10.16
N GLN A 284 5.78 21.21 -11.42
CA GLN A 284 5.28 22.03 -12.53
C GLN A 284 3.79 21.80 -12.81
N ALA A 285 3.16 20.87 -12.08
CA ALA A 285 1.73 20.62 -12.18
C ALA A 285 0.95 21.83 -11.65
N VAL A 286 0.35 22.59 -12.57
CA VAL A 286 -0.60 23.66 -12.25
C VAL A 286 -2.00 23.10 -12.39
N ALA A 287 -2.86 23.37 -11.41
CA ALA A 287 -4.28 23.01 -11.52
C ALA A 287 -4.90 23.79 -12.69
N PRO A 288 -5.73 23.15 -13.54
CA PRO A 288 -6.40 23.81 -14.65
C PRO A 288 -7.33 24.95 -14.21
#